data_AF-A0A1M5P8Y3-F1
#
_entry.id   AF-A0A1M5P8Y3-F1
#
_cell.length_a   1.000
_cell.length_b   1.000
_cell.length_c   1.000
_cell.angle_alpha   90.00
_cell.angle_beta   90.00
_cell.angle_gamma   90.00
#
_symmetry.space_group_name_H-M   'P 1'
#
loop_
_entity.id
_entity.type
_entity.pdbx_description
1 polymer ?
#
loop_
_entity_poly.entity_id
_entity_poly.type
_entity_poly.pdbx_seq_one_letter_code
_entity_poly.pdbx_strand_id
1 'polypeptide(L)'
;MRIINYFFKGFGFVDLDEFLKSAFGFIYTSIPIIKIDLLMAFMLSSVSFLFGFNHLFLIAYVVLLVSEWYTGVQASLKRGERHESRKFGRMILKIATYLVPIYILNTFAKNSDFLKIMDVELDPFAWLYWAVLLGIIWQLLVSLLENLDSLGVKYAKTLIRIINKKFYKQFELDEDNSTT
;
A
#
# COMPACT_ATOMS: atom_id res chain seq x y z
N MET A 1 5.53 -35.90 -24.96
CA MET A 1 4.17 -35.66 -25.50
C MET A 1 3.68 -36.73 -26.48
N ARG A 2 4.46 -37.20 -27.47
CA ARG A 2 3.96 -38.16 -28.49
C ARG A 2 3.55 -39.54 -27.94
N ILE A 3 4.30 -40.11 -26.98
CA ILE A 3 3.99 -41.43 -26.40
C ILE A 3 2.72 -41.39 -25.55
N ILE A 4 2.56 -40.32 -24.76
CA ILE A 4 1.41 -40.12 -23.88
C ILE A 4 0.12 -39.97 -24.71
N ASN A 5 0.16 -39.15 -25.77
CA ASN A 5 -1.00 -39.00 -26.66
C ASN A 5 -1.33 -40.31 -27.40
N TYR A 6 -0.34 -41.15 -27.71
CA TYR A 6 -0.59 -42.46 -28.33
C TYR A 6 -1.28 -43.43 -27.37
N PHE A 7 -0.93 -43.40 -26.09
CA PHE A 7 -1.61 -44.18 -25.04
C PHE A 7 -3.07 -43.78 -24.90
N PHE A 8 -3.38 -42.47 -24.85
CA PHE A 8 -4.76 -41.98 -24.72
C PHE A 8 -5.62 -42.26 -25.96
N LYS A 9 -5.02 -42.30 -27.15
CA LYS A 9 -5.69 -42.78 -28.38
C LYS A 9 -6.17 -44.21 -28.29
N GLY A 10 -5.45 -45.07 -27.56
CA GLY A 10 -5.89 -46.45 -27.27
C GLY A 10 -7.19 -46.53 -26.46
N PHE A 11 -7.53 -45.47 -25.72
CA PHE A 11 -8.77 -45.35 -24.94
C PHE A 11 -9.86 -44.52 -25.63
N GLY A 12 -9.64 -44.10 -26.88
CA GLY A 12 -10.61 -43.31 -27.66
C GLY A 12 -10.53 -41.80 -27.48
N PHE A 13 -9.50 -41.27 -26.80
CA PHE A 13 -9.24 -39.82 -26.71
C PHE A 13 -8.22 -39.36 -27.75
N VAL A 14 -8.45 -38.23 -28.40
CA VAL A 14 -7.55 -37.68 -29.45
C VAL A 14 -6.19 -37.30 -28.87
N ASP A 15 -6.18 -36.75 -27.66
CA ASP A 15 -4.99 -36.37 -26.91
C ASP A 15 -5.24 -36.27 -25.39
N LEU A 16 -4.18 -35.99 -24.63
CA LEU A 16 -4.24 -35.80 -23.19
C LEU A 16 -5.13 -34.61 -22.78
N ASP A 17 -5.27 -33.59 -23.65
CA ASP A 17 -6.09 -32.41 -23.37
C ASP A 17 -7.59 -32.76 -23.37
N GLU A 18 -8.04 -33.55 -24.35
CA GLU A 18 -9.41 -34.05 -24.41
C GLU A 18 -9.74 -34.97 -23.23
N PHE A 19 -8.81 -35.86 -22.85
CA PHE A 19 -8.97 -36.69 -21.66
C PHE A 19 -9.13 -35.85 -20.38
N LEU A 20 -8.28 -34.84 -20.18
CA LEU A 20 -8.37 -33.96 -19.01
C LEU A 20 -9.64 -33.12 -19.00
N LYS A 21 -10.12 -32.66 -20.16
CA LYS A 21 -11.41 -31.97 -20.28
C LYS A 21 -12.58 -32.88 -19.97
N SER A 22 -12.52 -34.16 -20.34
CA SER A 22 -13.56 -35.14 -20.05
C SER A 22 -13.58 -35.54 -18.56
N ALA A 23 -12.41 -35.86 -18.00
CA ALA A 23 -12.28 -36.31 -16.61
C ALA A 23 -12.43 -35.19 -15.59
N PHE A 24 -12.02 -33.96 -15.94
CA PHE A 24 -11.96 -32.81 -15.01
C PHE A 24 -12.57 -31.54 -15.60
N GLY A 25 -13.59 -31.65 -16.46
CA GLY A 25 -14.18 -30.50 -17.17
C GLY A 25 -14.52 -29.30 -16.29
N PHE A 26 -15.08 -29.53 -15.09
CA PHE A 26 -15.34 -28.46 -14.12
C PHE A 26 -14.06 -27.74 -13.65
N ILE A 27 -13.01 -28.50 -13.32
CA ILE A 27 -11.72 -27.93 -12.91
C ILE A 27 -11.07 -27.24 -14.10
N TYR A 28 -11.09 -27.85 -15.28
CA TYR A 28 -10.49 -27.32 -16.51
C TYR A 28 -11.11 -25.97 -16.92
N THR A 29 -12.45 -25.86 -16.88
CA THR A 29 -13.17 -24.60 -17.10
C THR A 29 -12.88 -23.58 -15.99
N SER A 30 -12.63 -24.03 -14.77
CA SER A 30 -12.33 -23.18 -13.61
C SER A 30 -10.84 -22.82 -13.46
N ILE A 31 -9.92 -23.43 -14.23
CA ILE A 31 -8.47 -23.15 -14.17
C ILE A 31 -8.16 -21.65 -14.28
N PRO A 32 -8.78 -20.86 -15.19
CA PRO A 32 -8.54 -19.42 -15.26
C PRO A 32 -8.93 -18.70 -13.96
N ILE A 33 -10.06 -19.07 -13.35
CA ILE A 33 -10.55 -18.48 -12.11
C ILE A 33 -9.62 -18.85 -10.95
N ILE A 34 -9.23 -20.13 -10.84
CA ILE A 34 -8.29 -20.62 -9.84
C ILE A 34 -6.93 -19.92 -9.97
N LYS A 35 -6.45 -19.67 -11.19
CA LYS A 35 -5.20 -18.94 -11.43
C LYS A 35 -5.30 -17.49 -10.93
N ILE A 36 -6.40 -16.80 -11.23
CA ILE A 36 -6.63 -15.43 -10.76
C ILE A 36 -6.73 -15.40 -9.24
N ASP A 37 -7.47 -16.33 -8.65
CA ASP A 37 -7.64 -16.44 -7.20
C ASP A 37 -6.31 -16.72 -6.49
N LEU A 38 -5.51 -17.66 -7.00
CA LEU A 38 -4.18 -17.95 -6.47
C LEU A 38 -3.25 -16.72 -6.53
N LEU A 39 -3.30 -15.97 -7.64
CA LEU A 39 -2.48 -14.78 -7.81
C LEU A 39 -2.93 -13.66 -6.84
N MET A 40 -4.24 -13.48 -6.67
CA MET A 40 -4.80 -12.53 -5.71
C MET A 40 -4.46 -12.91 -4.26
N ALA A 41 -4.64 -14.19 -3.89
CA ALA A 41 -4.29 -14.70 -2.58
C ALA A 41 -2.80 -14.55 -2.29
N PHE A 42 -1.94 -14.84 -3.27
CA PHE A 42 -0.50 -14.66 -3.16
C PHE A 42 -0.14 -13.18 -2.92
N MET A 43 -0.70 -12.26 -3.71
CA MET A 43 -0.46 -10.82 -3.55
C MET A 43 -0.91 -10.32 -2.17
N LEU A 44 -2.14 -10.64 -1.76
CA LEU A 44 -2.71 -10.19 -0.48
C LEU A 44 -1.97 -10.78 0.72
N SER A 45 -1.60 -12.06 0.66
CA SER A 45 -0.82 -12.72 1.70
C SER A 45 0.59 -12.13 1.79
N SER A 46 1.24 -11.88 0.64
CA SER A 46 2.58 -11.29 0.60
C SER A 46 2.61 -9.91 1.25
N VAL A 47 1.59 -9.08 1.04
CA VAL A 47 1.50 -7.76 1.70
C VAL A 47 1.44 -7.90 3.21
N SER A 48 0.54 -8.75 3.72
CA SER A 48 0.39 -8.96 5.17
C SER A 48 1.65 -9.57 5.79
N PHE A 49 2.32 -10.45 5.05
CA PHE A 49 3.56 -11.07 5.48
C PHE A 49 4.69 -10.03 5.56
N LEU A 50 4.93 -9.29 4.47
CA LEU A 50 6.06 -8.36 4.32
C LEU A 50 5.90 -7.08 5.14
N PHE A 51 4.71 -6.50 5.19
CA PHE A 51 4.50 -5.17 5.78
C PHE A 51 3.73 -5.19 7.10
N GLY A 52 3.13 -6.33 7.48
CA GLY A 52 2.51 -6.49 8.80
C GLY A 52 1.08 -5.95 8.94
N PHE A 53 0.55 -5.26 7.93
CA PHE A 53 -0.82 -4.74 7.93
C PHE A 53 -1.77 -5.55 7.05
N ASN A 54 -3.07 -5.49 7.36
CA ASN A 54 -4.08 -6.25 6.61
C ASN A 54 -4.41 -5.60 5.23
N HIS A 55 -5.19 -6.31 4.43
CA HIS A 55 -5.61 -5.85 3.10
C HIS A 55 -6.53 -4.62 3.14
N LEU A 56 -7.38 -4.45 4.17
CA LEU A 56 -8.22 -3.25 4.31
C LEU A 56 -7.37 -1.99 4.55
N PHE A 57 -6.33 -2.12 5.36
CA PHE A 57 -5.35 -1.06 5.59
C PHE A 57 -4.62 -0.72 4.30
N LEU A 58 -4.18 -1.72 3.53
CA LEU A 58 -3.57 -1.49 2.21
C LEU A 58 -4.51 -0.71 1.29
N ILE A 59 -5.79 -1.09 1.21
CA ILE A 59 -6.78 -0.39 0.38
C ILE A 59 -6.90 1.08 0.80
N ALA A 60 -7.06 1.34 2.10
CA ALA A 60 -7.13 2.71 2.62
C ALA A 60 -5.86 3.52 2.32
N TYR A 61 -4.69 2.89 2.47
CA TYR A 61 -3.40 3.49 2.17
C TYR A 61 -3.22 3.82 0.69
N VAL A 62 -3.66 2.94 -0.21
CA VAL A 62 -3.66 3.18 -1.67
C VAL A 62 -4.61 4.32 -2.03
N VAL A 63 -5.81 4.37 -1.44
CA VAL A 63 -6.75 5.47 -1.64
C VAL A 63 -6.14 6.81 -1.20
N LEU A 64 -5.44 6.83 -0.06
CA LEU A 64 -4.73 8.02 0.42
C LEU A 64 -3.64 8.47 -0.56
N LEU A 65 -2.79 7.55 -1.03
CA LEU A 65 -1.74 7.85 -2.01
C LEU A 65 -2.29 8.37 -3.34
N VAL A 66 -3.31 7.71 -3.88
CA VAL A 66 -3.95 8.14 -5.14
C VAL A 66 -4.58 9.51 -4.97
N SER A 67 -5.21 9.79 -3.83
CA SER A 67 -5.79 11.10 -3.53
C SER A 67 -4.72 12.18 -3.42
N GLU A 68 -3.62 11.93 -2.72
CA GLU A 68 -2.48 12.85 -2.59
C GLU A 68 -1.89 13.18 -3.96
N TRP A 69 -1.65 12.17 -4.77
CA TRP A 69 -1.11 12.34 -6.11
C TRP A 69 -2.07 13.09 -7.03
N TYR A 70 -3.35 12.70 -7.05
CA TYR A 70 -4.37 13.31 -7.89
C TYR A 70 -4.57 14.79 -7.56
N THR A 71 -4.70 15.11 -6.28
CA THR A 71 -4.83 16.51 -5.82
C THR A 71 -3.56 17.31 -6.08
N GLY A 72 -2.38 16.71 -5.93
CA GLY A 72 -1.09 17.36 -6.26
C GLY A 72 -0.94 17.66 -7.75
N VAL A 73 -1.40 16.76 -8.62
CA VAL A 73 -1.46 16.98 -10.07
C VAL A 73 -2.41 18.14 -10.39
N GLN A 74 -3.61 18.16 -9.82
CA GLN A 74 -4.56 19.25 -10.03
C GLN A 74 -4.03 20.60 -9.52
N ALA A 75 -3.44 20.61 -8.32
CA ALA A 75 -2.84 21.80 -7.71
C ALA A 75 -1.76 22.40 -8.60
N SER A 76 -0.88 21.54 -9.13
CA SER A 76 0.18 21.95 -10.04
C SER A 76 -0.34 22.47 -11.38
N LEU A 77 -1.41 21.87 -11.93
CA LEU A 77 -2.10 22.38 -13.12
C LEU A 77 -2.68 23.79 -12.88
N LYS A 78 -3.31 24.02 -11.72
CA LYS A 78 -3.85 25.34 -11.34
C LYS A 78 -2.77 26.41 -11.22
N ARG A 79 -1.54 26.04 -10.84
CA ARG A 79 -0.37 26.93 -10.79
C ARG A 79 0.26 27.20 -12.16
N GLY A 80 -0.25 26.60 -13.23
CA GLY A 80 0.26 26.78 -14.60
C GLY A 80 1.55 26.02 -14.89
N GLU A 81 1.95 25.06 -14.04
CA GLU A 81 3.14 24.25 -14.27
C GLU A 81 2.89 23.19 -15.34
N ARG A 82 3.84 23.01 -16.27
CA ARG A 82 3.74 21.96 -17.30
C ARG A 82 3.58 20.57 -16.67
N HIS A 83 2.78 19.73 -17.32
CA HIS A 83 2.57 18.35 -16.90
C HIS A 83 3.85 17.55 -17.19
N GLU A 84 4.71 17.37 -16.18
CA GLU A 84 5.93 16.56 -16.30
C GLU A 84 5.72 15.15 -15.75
N SER A 85 6.13 14.14 -16.51
CA SER A 85 6.24 12.72 -16.08
C SER A 85 7.01 12.55 -14.76
N ARG A 86 7.90 13.51 -14.44
CA ARG A 86 8.63 13.58 -13.17
C ARG A 86 7.73 13.58 -11.93
N LYS A 87 6.47 14.03 -12.04
CA LYS A 87 5.49 14.02 -10.94
C LYS A 87 5.12 12.59 -10.51
N PHE A 88 4.95 11.68 -11.49
CA PHE A 88 4.69 10.27 -11.22
C PHE A 88 5.93 9.56 -10.64
N GLY A 89 7.12 9.86 -11.16
CA GLY A 89 8.38 9.35 -10.61
C GLY A 89 8.59 9.73 -9.14
N ARG A 90 8.25 10.98 -8.75
CA ARG A 90 8.29 11.41 -7.34
C ARG A 90 7.35 10.60 -6.44
N MET A 91 6.18 10.23 -6.94
CA MET A 91 5.23 9.39 -6.20
C MET A 91 5.78 7.98 -5.99
N ILE A 92 6.31 7.34 -7.04
CA ILE A 92 6.95 6.01 -6.92
C ILE A 92 8.10 6.04 -5.92
N LEU A 93 8.95 7.06 -5.99
CA LEU A 93 10.07 7.21 -5.06
C LEU A 93 9.58 7.36 -3.61
N LYS A 94 8.55 8.18 -3.34
CA LYS A 94 7.93 8.27 -2.00
C LYS A 94 7.45 6.91 -1.53
N ILE A 95 6.70 6.18 -2.36
CA ILE A 95 6.18 4.86 -2.02
C ILE A 95 7.32 3.90 -1.67
N ALA A 96 8.34 3.79 -2.52
CA ALA A 96 9.49 2.93 -2.27
C ALA A 96 10.22 3.30 -0.97
N THR A 97 10.46 4.59 -0.75
CA THR A 97 11.11 5.12 0.46
C THR A 97 10.30 4.82 1.72
N TYR A 98 8.97 4.81 1.66
CA TYR A 98 8.12 4.46 2.80
C TYR A 98 8.04 2.95 3.05
N LEU A 99 8.02 2.13 2.00
CA LEU A 99 7.91 0.67 2.13
C LEU A 99 9.15 0.03 2.74
N VAL A 100 10.36 0.55 2.47
CA VAL A 100 11.63 0.02 3.00
C VAL A 100 11.68 0.01 4.54
N PRO A 101 11.51 1.15 5.25
CA PRO A 101 11.55 1.15 6.71
C PRO A 101 10.39 0.36 7.32
N ILE A 102 9.19 0.37 6.72
CA ILE A 102 8.06 -0.45 7.17
C ILE A 102 8.43 -1.94 7.11
N TYR A 103 9.01 -2.40 6.00
CA TYR A 103 9.45 -3.78 5.84
C TYR A 103 10.52 -4.18 6.87
N ILE A 104 11.55 -3.33 7.04
CA ILE A 104 12.63 -3.58 8.00
C ILE A 104 12.08 -3.67 9.42
N LEU A 105 11.26 -2.70 9.85
CA LEU A 105 10.72 -2.65 11.20
C LEU A 105 9.73 -3.79 11.49
N ASN A 106 8.89 -4.14 10.52
CA ASN A 106 8.00 -5.29 10.63
C ASN A 106 8.79 -6.60 10.72
N THR A 107 9.88 -6.72 9.95
CA THR A 107 10.76 -7.89 10.03
C THR A 107 11.45 -7.97 11.39
N PHE A 108 11.93 -6.85 11.93
CA PHE A 108 12.51 -6.81 13.27
C PHE A 108 11.48 -7.21 14.33
N ALA A 109 10.31 -6.58 14.37
CA ALA A 109 9.26 -6.89 15.35
C ALA A 109 8.82 -8.37 15.30
N LYS A 110 8.74 -8.98 14.10
CA LYS A 110 8.37 -10.40 13.95
C LYS A 110 9.47 -11.40 14.36
N ASN A 111 10.73 -10.98 14.36
CA ASN A 111 11.87 -11.87 14.62
C ASN A 111 12.61 -11.52 15.92
N SER A 112 12.04 -10.63 16.75
CA SER A 112 12.59 -10.27 18.05
C SER A 112 11.70 -10.79 19.18
N ASP A 113 12.26 -11.67 20.01
CA ASP A 113 11.57 -12.18 21.19
C ASP A 113 11.82 -11.27 22.39
N PHE A 114 10.90 -10.34 22.65
CA PHE A 114 10.90 -9.53 23.87
C PHE A 114 9.96 -10.10 24.93
N LEU A 115 10.27 -9.84 26.21
CA LEU A 115 9.41 -10.24 27.32
C LEU A 115 8.04 -9.58 27.22
N LYS A 116 6.98 -10.37 27.19
CA LYS A 116 5.60 -9.91 27.36
C LYS A 116 5.26 -9.91 28.84
N ILE A 117 5.10 -8.73 29.45
CA ILE A 117 4.66 -8.61 30.84
C ILE A 117 3.19 -8.20 30.83
N MET A 118 2.32 -9.10 31.31
CA MET A 118 0.88 -8.88 31.53
C MET A 118 0.19 -8.08 30.41
N ASP A 119 0.02 -8.70 29.23
CA ASP A 119 -0.69 -8.14 28.06
C ASP A 119 -0.11 -6.85 27.45
N VAL A 120 0.93 -6.26 28.01
CA VAL A 120 1.69 -5.18 27.39
C VAL A 120 2.86 -5.81 26.63
N GLU A 121 2.75 -5.79 25.31
CA GLU A 121 3.85 -6.12 24.41
C GLU A 121 4.90 -4.99 24.49
N LEU A 122 5.90 -5.17 25.35
CA LEU A 122 7.06 -4.29 25.52
C LEU A 122 8.09 -4.54 24.40
N ASP A 123 7.62 -4.68 23.16
CA ASP A 123 8.50 -4.79 22.01
C ASP A 123 8.77 -3.37 21.45
N PRO A 124 10.00 -2.82 21.66
CA PRO A 124 10.35 -1.51 21.14
C PRO A 124 10.30 -1.43 19.61
N PHE A 125 10.53 -2.54 18.88
CA PHE A 125 10.43 -2.54 17.43
C PHE A 125 8.98 -2.54 16.94
N ALA A 126 8.06 -3.19 17.66
CA ALA A 126 6.64 -3.07 17.37
C ALA A 126 6.15 -1.63 17.56
N TRP A 127 6.56 -0.96 18.65
CA TRP A 127 6.21 0.44 18.87
C TRP A 127 6.81 1.36 17.82
N LEU A 128 8.08 1.15 17.48
CA LEU A 128 8.74 1.92 16.44
C LEU A 128 8.10 1.70 15.06
N TYR A 129 7.71 0.46 14.74
CA TYR A 129 6.94 0.12 13.54
C TYR A 129 5.63 0.94 13.48
N TRP A 130 4.83 0.91 14.55
CA TRP A 130 3.57 1.65 14.59
C TRP A 130 3.76 3.17 14.53
N ALA A 131 4.80 3.69 15.21
CA ALA A 131 5.14 5.11 15.17
C ALA A 131 5.55 5.57 13.77
N VAL A 132 6.41 4.82 13.08
CA VAL A 132 6.83 5.12 11.71
C VAL A 132 5.66 5.02 10.74
N LEU A 133 4.82 3.98 10.87
CA LEU A 133 3.63 3.81 10.06
C LEU A 133 2.66 4.99 10.22
N LEU A 134 2.37 5.39 11.45
CA LEU A 134 1.55 6.57 11.75
C LEU A 134 2.18 7.85 11.21
N GLY A 135 3.49 8.03 11.36
CA GLY A 135 4.22 9.19 10.83
C GLY A 135 4.12 9.31 9.32
N ILE A 136 4.22 8.20 8.58
CA ILE A 136 4.06 8.16 7.12
C ILE A 136 2.62 8.52 6.72
N ILE A 137 1.61 7.91 7.36
CA ILE A 137 0.20 8.23 7.10
C ILE A 137 -0.07 9.71 7.37
N TRP A 138 0.44 10.21 8.49
CA TRP A 138 0.31 11.61 8.88
C TRP A 138 0.93 12.55 7.83
N GLN A 139 2.15 12.26 7.39
CA GLN A 139 2.83 13.04 6.35
C GLN A 139 2.03 13.05 5.03
N LEU A 140 1.47 11.91 4.62
CA LEU A 140 0.61 11.82 3.43
C LEU A 140 -0.69 12.61 3.58
N LEU A 141 -1.32 12.57 4.76
CA LEU A 141 -2.51 13.36 5.05
C LEU A 141 -2.23 14.87 5.00
N VAL A 142 -1.11 15.31 5.58
CA VAL A 142 -0.69 16.73 5.51
C VAL A 142 -0.45 17.15 4.06
N SER A 143 0.30 16.36 3.28
CA SER A 143 0.54 16.61 1.85
C SER A 143 -0.77 16.71 1.05
N LEU A 144 -1.72 15.81 1.31
CA LEU A 144 -3.05 15.84 0.71
C LEU A 144 -3.80 17.15 1.05
N LEU A 145 -3.80 17.54 2.33
CA LEU A 145 -4.47 18.75 2.76
C LEU A 145 -3.85 20.02 2.15
N GLU A 146 -2.52 20.10 2.08
CA GLU A 146 -1.82 21.22 1.43
C GLU A 146 -2.19 21.36 -0.05
N ASN A 147 -2.27 20.22 -0.76
CA ASN A 147 -2.72 20.20 -2.14
C ASN A 147 -4.18 20.71 -2.26
N LEU A 148 -5.07 20.26 -1.37
CA LEU A 148 -6.47 20.71 -1.33
C LEU A 148 -6.63 22.20 -0.98
N ASP A 149 -5.81 22.74 -0.07
CA ASP A 149 -5.82 24.17 0.27
C ASP A 149 -5.44 25.01 -0.96
N SER A 150 -4.43 24.60 -1.71
CA SER A 150 -4.04 25.28 -2.95
C SER A 150 -5.13 25.24 -4.04
N LEU A 151 -5.98 24.21 -4.02
CA LEU A 151 -7.16 24.11 -4.88
C LEU A 151 -8.31 25.03 -4.45
N GLY A 152 -8.26 25.57 -3.24
CA GLY A 152 -9.26 26.51 -2.70
C GLY A 152 -10.35 25.85 -1.86
N VAL A 153 -10.13 24.61 -1.39
CA VAL A 153 -11.09 23.91 -0.54
C VAL A 153 -11.06 24.50 0.88
N LYS A 154 -12.09 25.28 1.23
CA LYS A 154 -12.21 26.02 2.51
C LYS A 154 -11.99 25.16 3.77
N TYR A 155 -12.37 23.88 3.73
CA TYR A 155 -12.21 22.96 4.86
C TYR A 155 -10.77 22.50 5.08
N ALA A 156 -9.96 22.39 4.02
CA ALA A 156 -8.55 21.99 4.12
C ALA A 156 -7.74 23.02 4.93
N LYS A 157 -7.96 24.32 4.66
CA LYS A 157 -7.35 25.42 5.43
C LYS A 157 -7.66 25.35 6.92
N THR A 158 -8.89 24.99 7.26
CA THR A 158 -9.33 24.88 8.67
C THR A 158 -8.73 23.67 9.35
N LEU A 159 -8.69 22.51 8.65
CA LEU A 159 -8.05 21.29 9.13
C LEU A 159 -6.54 21.48 9.33
N ILE A 160 -5.83 22.05 8.36
CA ILE A 160 -4.39 22.39 8.48
C ILE A 160 -4.15 23.31 9.67
N ARG A 161 -5.00 24.33 9.86
CA ARG A 161 -4.84 25.26 10.99
C ARG A 161 -5.05 24.59 12.34
N ILE A 162 -5.99 23.65 12.45
CA ILE A 162 -6.20 22.85 13.67
C ILE A 162 -5.03 21.91 13.91
N ILE A 163 -4.55 21.26 12.84
CA ILE A 163 -3.41 20.35 12.86
C ILE A 163 -2.14 21.09 13.31
N ASN A 164 -1.82 22.20 12.65
CA ASN A 164 -0.66 23.05 13.00
C ASN A 164 -0.81 23.60 14.41
N LYS A 165 -1.97 24.13 14.81
CA LYS A 165 -2.15 24.66 16.17
C LYS A 165 -1.95 23.61 17.27
N LYS A 166 -2.27 22.34 17.02
CA LYS A 166 -1.97 21.26 17.98
C LYS A 166 -0.51 20.82 17.92
N PHE A 167 0.07 20.71 16.72
CA PHE A 167 1.46 20.30 16.54
C PHE A 167 2.45 21.36 17.08
N TYR A 168 2.34 22.62 16.66
CA TYR A 168 3.19 23.72 17.13
C TYR A 168 3.05 23.98 18.64
N LYS A 169 1.84 23.85 19.20
CA LYS A 169 1.63 24.00 20.64
C LYS A 169 2.21 22.84 21.47
N GLN A 170 2.36 21.65 20.87
CA GLN A 170 2.96 20.49 21.53
C GLN A 170 4.49 20.46 21.41
N PHE A 171 5.07 21.26 20.51
CA PHE A 171 6.51 21.34 20.28
C PHE A 171 7.14 22.69 20.69
N GLU A 172 6.38 23.63 21.27
CA GLU A 172 6.86 24.98 21.64
C GLU A 172 7.76 25.62 20.57
N LEU A 173 7.44 25.39 19.30
CA LEU A 173 8.07 26.12 18.21
C LEU A 173 7.32 27.45 18.14
N ASP A 174 7.77 28.39 18.97
CA ASP A 174 7.32 29.78 18.91
C ASP A 174 7.43 30.27 17.47
N GLU A 175 6.33 30.82 16.96
CA GLU A 175 6.29 31.61 15.73
C GLU A 175 7.07 32.93 15.91
N ASP A 176 8.32 32.87 16.36
CA ASP A 176 9.24 34.00 16.26
C ASP A 176 10.07 33.81 14.99
N ASN A 177 9.46 34.21 13.88
CA ASN A 177 10.09 35.05 12.86
C ASN A 177 9.08 35.36 11.74
N SER A 178 8.00 36.05 12.10
CA SER A 178 7.46 37.07 11.22
C SER A 178 8.19 38.39 11.51
N THR A 179 8.55 39.10 10.45
CA THR A 179 9.05 40.49 10.38
C THR A 179 10.52 40.74 10.74
N THR A 180 11.39 40.68 9.73
CA THR A 180 11.98 41.91 9.15
C THR A 180 12.17 41.73 7.65
#